data_AF-A0A945E2A2-F1
#
_entry.id   AF-A0A945E2A2-F1
#
_cell.length_a   1.000
_cell.length_b   1.000
_cell.length_c   1.000
_cell.angle_alpha   90.00
_cell.angle_beta   90.00
_cell.angle_gamma   90.00
#
_symmetry.space_group_name_H-M   'P 1'
#
loop_
_entity.id
_entity.type
_entity.pdbx_description
1 polymer ?
#
loop_
_entity_poly.entity_id
_entity_poly.type
_entity_poly.pdbx_seq_one_letter_code
_entity_poly.pdbx_strand_id
1 'polypeptide(L)'
;MSNDLFSQFKPKTRKKTKKKVGFEAAGTLFDKFKLKDKGGYITQEFQDFGYRLAIELDDLKRVGLYMRMAKLEKRAILERALSFISDSNARSKSRLFMWKVKQLKLEKEQGEVDNKKKKTSKSNGNKGIEKGLF
;
A
#
# COMPACT_ATOMS: atom_id res chain seq x y z
N MET A 1 27.09 -36.59 -64.65
CA MET A 1 27.16 -35.56 -63.59
C MET A 1 26.23 -36.00 -62.47
N SER A 2 26.76 -36.69 -61.47
CA SER A 2 26.02 -37.19 -60.31
C SER A 2 26.03 -36.12 -59.21
N ASN A 3 24.88 -35.52 -58.93
CA ASN A 3 24.71 -34.60 -57.82
C ASN A 3 24.34 -35.40 -56.56
N ASP A 4 25.34 -35.69 -55.74
CA ASP A 4 25.15 -36.36 -54.45
C ASP A 4 24.38 -35.44 -53.49
N LEU A 5 23.09 -35.74 -53.35
CA LEU A 5 22.13 -35.05 -52.47
C LEU A 5 22.48 -35.17 -50.97
N PHE A 6 23.47 -35.99 -50.61
CA PHE A 6 23.87 -36.26 -49.23
C PHE A 6 24.95 -35.30 -48.70
N SER A 7 25.52 -34.41 -49.53
CA SER A 7 26.56 -33.44 -49.13
C SER A 7 26.04 -32.27 -48.29
N GLN A 8 24.72 -32.12 -48.15
CA GLN A 8 24.10 -30.91 -47.58
C GLN A 8 23.77 -31.00 -46.09
N PHE A 9 23.96 -32.16 -45.45
CA PHE A 9 23.82 -32.33 -44.01
C PHE A 9 25.18 -32.34 -43.31
N LYS A 10 25.78 -31.15 -43.13
CA LYS A 10 26.84 -31.00 -42.13
C LYS A 10 26.20 -30.98 -40.75
N PRO A 11 26.47 -31.95 -39.85
CA PRO A 11 25.90 -31.93 -38.51
C PRO A 11 26.40 -30.68 -37.77
N LYS A 12 25.45 -29.88 -37.26
CA LYS A 12 25.77 -28.73 -36.40
C LYS A 12 26.45 -29.25 -35.14
N THR A 13 27.77 -29.13 -35.08
CA THR A 13 28.54 -29.51 -33.88
C THR A 13 28.08 -28.64 -32.71
N ARG A 14 27.37 -29.24 -31.75
CA ARG A 14 27.04 -28.58 -30.49
C ARG A 14 28.36 -28.32 -29.75
N LYS A 15 28.82 -27.06 -29.72
CA LYS A 15 29.95 -26.65 -28.86
C LYS A 15 29.59 -27.00 -27.42
N LYS A 16 30.19 -28.05 -26.86
CA LYS A 16 30.07 -28.38 -25.43
C LYS A 16 30.84 -27.30 -24.65
N THR A 17 30.12 -26.40 -23.99
CA THR A 17 30.74 -25.50 -23.01
C THR A 17 31.25 -26.36 -21.87
N LYS A 18 32.57 -26.42 -21.68
CA LYS A 18 33.16 -27.07 -20.51
C LYS A 18 32.68 -26.31 -19.27
N LYS A 19 31.89 -26.94 -18.41
CA LYS A 19 31.58 -26.39 -17.08
C LYS A 19 32.91 -26.28 -16.34
N LYS A 20 33.36 -25.05 -16.07
CA LYS A 20 34.53 -24.83 -15.21
C LYS A 20 34.13 -25.24 -13.80
N VAL A 21 34.71 -26.35 -13.34
CA VAL A 21 34.58 -26.83 -11.96
C VAL A 21 35.61 -26.05 -11.16
N GLY A 22 35.21 -24.88 -10.67
CA GLY A 22 36.05 -23.99 -9.87
C GLY A 22 35.15 -23.18 -8.94
N PHE A 23 35.71 -22.69 -7.84
CA PHE A 23 34.96 -21.85 -6.90
C PHE A 23 34.44 -20.60 -7.63
N GLU A 24 33.12 -20.40 -7.59
CA GLU A 24 32.48 -19.17 -8.04
C GLU A 24 32.93 -18.02 -7.11
N ALA A 25 33.29 -16.86 -7.67
CA ALA A 25 33.64 -15.69 -6.85
C ALA A 25 32.43 -15.26 -6.03
N ALA A 26 32.61 -14.86 -4.77
CA ALA A 26 31.50 -14.52 -3.87
C ALA A 26 30.51 -13.49 -4.48
N GLY A 27 31.00 -12.54 -5.29
CA GLY A 27 30.17 -11.58 -6.02
C GLY A 27 29.16 -12.22 -7.00
N THR A 28 29.52 -13.34 -7.62
CA THR A 28 28.66 -14.05 -8.59
C THR A 28 27.48 -14.79 -7.95
N LEU A 29 27.51 -15.01 -6.63
CA LEU A 29 26.39 -15.59 -5.90
C LEU A 29 25.17 -14.66 -5.91
N PHE A 30 25.39 -13.35 -5.86
CA PHE A 30 24.32 -12.35 -5.82
C PHE A 30 23.60 -12.18 -7.16
N ASP A 31 24.20 -12.57 -8.28
CA ASP A 31 23.57 -12.47 -9.60
C ASP A 31 22.31 -13.34 -9.73
N LYS A 32 22.25 -14.46 -9.00
CA LYS A 32 21.09 -15.37 -8.96
C LYS A 32 19.95 -14.82 -8.09
N PHE A 33 20.24 -13.88 -7.19
CA PHE A 33 19.28 -13.27 -6.26
C PHE A 33 18.86 -11.86 -6.65
N LYS A 34 19.23 -11.38 -7.84
CA LYS A 34 18.70 -10.13 -8.36
C LYS A 34 17.18 -10.25 -8.41
N LEU A 35 16.49 -9.46 -7.60
CA LEU A 35 15.04 -9.30 -7.67
C LEU A 35 14.76 -8.90 -9.13
N LYS A 36 14.16 -9.82 -9.88
CA LYS A 36 13.68 -9.51 -11.22
C LYS A 36 12.61 -8.45 -10.99
N ASP A 37 12.91 -7.18 -11.27
CA ASP A 37 11.95 -6.09 -11.16
C ASP A 37 10.77 -6.44 -12.08
N LYS A 38 9.74 -7.08 -11.52
CA LYS A 38 8.56 -7.57 -12.27
C LYS A 38 7.59 -6.45 -12.63
N GLY A 39 8.08 -5.21 -12.74
CA GLY A 39 7.31 -4.08 -13.28
C GLY A 39 6.13 -3.61 -12.42
N GLY A 40 6.15 -3.84 -11.11
CA GLY A 40 5.13 -3.29 -10.21
C GLY A 40 5.44 -1.83 -9.84
N TYR A 41 4.52 -0.90 -10.12
CA TYR A 41 4.67 0.53 -9.75
C TYR A 41 4.35 0.82 -8.27
N ILE A 42 4.64 -0.09 -7.36
CA ILE A 42 4.50 0.15 -5.91
C ILE A 42 5.85 0.66 -5.41
N THR A 43 6.01 1.98 -5.44
CA THR A 43 7.20 2.68 -4.93
C THR A 43 6.92 3.36 -3.60
N GLN A 44 5.66 3.64 -3.29
CA GLN A 44 5.22 4.38 -2.11
C GLN A 44 4.23 3.58 -1.28
N GLU A 45 4.28 3.76 0.04
CA GLU A 45 3.50 2.98 1.00
C GLU A 45 1.98 3.17 0.80
N PHE A 46 1.51 4.36 0.40
CA PHE A 46 0.10 4.58 0.09
C PHE A 46 -0.39 3.82 -1.16
N GLN A 47 0.51 3.46 -2.09
CA GLN A 47 0.14 2.66 -3.27
C GLN A 47 -0.10 1.21 -2.87
N ASP A 48 0.80 0.65 -2.05
CA ASP A 48 0.62 -0.68 -1.45
C ASP A 48 -0.67 -0.71 -0.63
N PHE A 49 -0.84 0.26 0.27
CA PHE A 49 -2.02 0.34 1.12
C PHE A 49 -3.32 0.51 0.32
N GLY A 50 -3.32 1.37 -0.70
CA GLY A 50 -4.46 1.53 -1.61
C GLY A 50 -4.81 0.24 -2.35
N TYR A 51 -3.81 -0.53 -2.77
CA TYR A 51 -4.03 -1.82 -3.41
C TYR A 51 -4.56 -2.87 -2.42
N ARG A 52 -4.00 -2.93 -1.20
CA ARG A 52 -4.49 -3.79 -0.11
C ARG A 52 -5.93 -3.49 0.28
N LEU A 53 -6.31 -2.20 0.35
CA LEU A 53 -7.69 -1.78 0.55
C LEU A 53 -8.63 -2.35 -0.52
N ALA A 54 -8.21 -2.29 -1.79
CA ALA A 54 -9.01 -2.81 -2.89
C ALA A 54 -9.19 -4.34 -2.82
N ILE A 55 -8.17 -5.08 -2.37
CA ILE A 55 -8.25 -6.52 -2.12
C ILE A 55 -9.23 -6.82 -0.98
N GLU A 56 -9.06 -6.17 0.18
CA GLU A 56 -9.85 -6.43 1.39
C GLU A 56 -11.35 -6.14 1.17
N LEU A 57 -11.64 -5.11 0.37
CA LEU A 57 -13.00 -4.69 0.02
C LEU A 57 -13.59 -5.42 -1.19
N ASP A 58 -12.84 -6.37 -1.77
CA ASP A 58 -13.18 -7.12 -2.98
C ASP A 58 -13.60 -6.20 -4.15
N ASP A 59 -12.85 -5.09 -4.33
CA ASP A 59 -13.13 -4.04 -5.32
C ASP A 59 -11.86 -3.62 -6.07
N LEU A 60 -11.19 -4.60 -6.68
CA LEU A 60 -10.01 -4.39 -7.51
C LEU A 60 -10.27 -3.50 -8.73
N LYS A 61 -11.53 -3.38 -9.18
CA LYS A 61 -11.90 -2.49 -10.30
C LYS A 61 -11.68 -1.02 -9.97
N ARG A 62 -11.62 -0.65 -8.69
CA ARG A 62 -11.49 0.75 -8.22
C ARG A 62 -10.22 1.02 -7.43
N VAL A 63 -9.13 0.28 -7.69
CA VAL A 63 -7.82 0.48 -7.03
C VAL A 63 -7.38 1.95 -7.00
N GLY A 64 -7.54 2.69 -8.11
CA GLY A 64 -7.16 4.10 -8.18
C GLY A 64 -7.89 5.01 -7.18
N LEU A 65 -9.15 4.69 -6.86
CA LEU A 65 -9.93 5.40 -5.83
C LEU A 65 -9.30 5.18 -4.45
N TYR A 66 -8.98 3.93 -4.12
CA TYR A 66 -8.39 3.58 -2.82
C TYR A 66 -6.98 4.13 -2.65
N MET A 67 -6.16 4.12 -3.71
CA MET A 67 -4.85 4.79 -3.71
C MET A 67 -4.97 6.30 -3.46
N ARG A 68 -5.96 6.96 -4.09
CA ARG A 68 -6.22 8.38 -3.84
C ARG A 68 -6.65 8.64 -2.40
N MET A 69 -7.50 7.78 -1.83
CA MET A 69 -7.89 7.86 -0.43
C MET A 69 -6.69 7.67 0.51
N ALA A 70 -5.86 6.66 0.27
CA ALA A 70 -4.65 6.40 1.05
C ALA A 70 -3.65 7.57 1.01
N LYS A 71 -3.60 8.31 -0.10
CA LYS A 71 -2.75 9.49 -0.26
C LYS A 71 -3.28 10.73 0.46
N LEU A 72 -4.61 10.91 0.52
CA LEU A 72 -5.24 12.14 1.01
C LEU A 72 -5.73 12.04 2.46
N GLU A 73 -6.24 10.88 2.86
CA GLU A 73 -6.86 10.68 4.16
C GLU A 73 -5.85 10.16 5.19
N LYS A 74 -6.11 10.44 6.47
CA LYS A 74 -5.26 9.92 7.55
C LYS A 74 -5.42 8.41 7.66
N ARG A 75 -4.29 7.69 7.70
CA ARG A 75 -4.24 6.23 7.75
C ARG A 75 -5.11 5.62 8.86
N ALA A 76 -5.08 6.22 10.06
CA ALA A 76 -5.89 5.80 11.20
C ALA A 76 -7.41 5.75 10.91
N ILE A 77 -7.94 6.63 10.04
CA ILE A 77 -9.36 6.64 9.68
C ILE A 77 -9.67 5.44 8.78
N LEU A 78 -8.80 5.17 7.80
CA LEU A 78 -8.98 4.09 6.84
C LEU A 78 -8.83 2.71 7.52
N GLU A 79 -7.86 2.56 8.41
CA GLU A 79 -7.65 1.31 9.17
C GLU A 79 -8.81 1.04 10.14
N ARG A 80 -9.32 2.06 10.82
CA ARG A 80 -10.50 1.92 11.69
C ARG A 80 -11.76 1.55 10.89
N ALA A 81 -11.91 2.09 9.68
CA ALA A 81 -13.00 1.72 8.79
C ALA A 81 -12.84 0.28 8.27
N LEU A 82 -11.62 -0.16 7.94
CA LEU A 82 -11.35 -1.54 7.55
C LEU A 82 -11.66 -2.52 8.69
N SER A 83 -11.17 -2.26 9.90
CA SER A 83 -11.43 -3.11 11.07
C SER A 83 -12.94 -3.31 11.30
N PHE A 84 -13.73 -2.24 11.16
CA PHE A 84 -15.19 -2.33 11.27
C PHE A 84 -15.82 -3.24 10.21
N ILE A 85 -15.22 -3.32 9.01
CA ILE A 85 -15.76 -4.12 7.90
C ILE A 85 -15.34 -5.56 8.00
N SER A 86 -14.14 -5.84 8.50
CA SER A 86 -13.66 -7.20 8.75
C SER A 86 -14.64 -7.96 9.65
N ASP A 87 -15.26 -7.27 10.60
CA ASP A 87 -16.28 -7.84 11.50
C ASP A 87 -17.70 -7.84 10.90
N SER A 88 -17.90 -7.23 9.72
CA SER A 88 -19.21 -7.05 9.10
C SER A 88 -19.48 -8.07 7.99
N ASN A 89 -20.71 -8.60 7.94
CA ASN A 89 -21.17 -9.45 6.83
C ASN A 89 -22.01 -8.66 5.80
N ALA A 90 -21.48 -7.54 5.33
CA ALA A 90 -22.19 -6.67 4.40
C ALA A 90 -22.13 -7.17 2.96
N ARG A 91 -23.26 -7.10 2.24
CA ARG A 91 -23.35 -7.46 0.81
C ARG A 91 -22.38 -6.66 -0.08
N SER A 92 -22.06 -5.42 0.30
CA SER A 92 -21.11 -4.57 -0.44
C SER A 92 -20.17 -3.89 0.55
N LYS A 93 -19.06 -4.57 0.86
CA LYS A 93 -18.00 -4.09 1.75
C LYS A 93 -17.50 -2.71 1.34
N SER A 94 -17.31 -2.48 0.04
CA SER A 94 -16.84 -1.21 -0.52
C SER A 94 -17.75 -0.03 -0.20
N ARG A 95 -19.09 -0.22 -0.26
CA ARG A 95 -20.03 0.86 0.09
C ARG A 95 -20.06 1.11 1.59
N LEU A 96 -20.03 0.04 2.39
CA LEU A 96 -19.97 0.14 3.84
C LEU A 96 -18.70 0.86 4.29
N PHE A 97 -17.57 0.61 3.61
CA PHE A 97 -16.32 1.32 3.80
C PHE A 97 -16.45 2.81 3.57
N MET A 98 -16.97 3.20 2.41
CA MET A 98 -17.13 4.62 2.08
C MET A 98 -18.04 5.33 3.08
N TRP A 99 -19.14 4.69 3.47
CA TRP A 99 -20.02 5.21 4.50
C TRP A 99 -19.29 5.36 5.85
N LYS A 100 -18.55 4.33 6.29
CA LYS A 100 -17.86 4.35 7.59
C LYS A 100 -16.75 5.39 7.63
N VAL A 101 -15.97 5.53 6.56
CA VAL A 101 -14.95 6.59 6.43
C VAL A 101 -15.59 7.97 6.56
N LYS A 102 -16.72 8.22 5.88
CA LYS A 102 -17.47 9.49 6.01
C LYS A 102 -17.91 9.73 7.46
N GLN A 103 -18.44 8.69 8.11
CA GLN A 103 -18.92 8.77 9.49
C GLN A 103 -17.78 9.11 10.47
N LEU A 104 -16.63 8.44 10.36
CA LEU A 104 -15.45 8.69 11.21
C LEU A 104 -14.87 10.11 11.01
N LYS A 105 -14.96 10.66 9.79
CA LYS A 105 -14.52 12.05 9.53
C LYS A 105 -15.42 13.06 10.26
N LEU A 106 -16.73 12.86 10.22
CA LEU A 106 -17.70 13.73 10.91
C LEU A 106 -17.52 13.67 12.44
N GLU A 107 -17.31 12.49 12.99
CA GLU A 107 -17.06 12.31 14.44
C GLU A 107 -15.79 13.06 14.88
N LYS A 108 -14.75 13.02 14.05
CA LYS A 108 -13.51 13.75 14.32
C LYS A 108 -13.74 15.27 14.33
N GLU A 109 -14.48 15.79 13.36
CA GLU A 109 -14.79 17.22 13.27
C GLU A 109 -15.60 17.69 14.49
N GLN A 110 -16.59 16.91 14.93
CA GLN A 110 -17.39 17.22 16.12
C GLN A 110 -16.54 17.23 17.40
N GLY A 111 -15.67 16.23 17.59
CA GLY A 111 -14.79 16.17 18.76
C GLY A 111 -13.77 17.32 18.84
N GLU A 112 -13.37 17.89 17.70
CA GLU A 112 -12.51 19.09 17.66
C GLU A 112 -13.27 20.36 18.09
N VAL A 113 -14.55 20.48 17.72
CA VAL A 113 -15.40 21.61 18.13
C VAL A 113 -15.64 21.61 19.65
N ASP A 114 -15.94 20.45 20.22
CA ASP A 114 -16.21 20.31 21.66
C ASP A 114 -14.97 20.61 22.51
N ASN A 115 -13.79 20.17 22.05
CA ASN A 115 -12.53 20.47 22.73
C ASN A 115 -12.18 21.97 22.70
N LYS A 116 -12.49 22.69 21.61
CA LYS A 116 -12.29 24.14 21.55
C LYS A 116 -13.19 24.88 22.54
N LYS A 117 -14.48 24.50 22.66
CA LYS A 117 -15.41 25.10 23.64
C LYS A 117 -14.97 24.89 25.09
N LYS A 118 -14.39 23.74 25.43
CA LYS A 118 -13.86 23.47 26.79
C LYS A 118 -12.63 24.31 27.13
N LYS A 119 -11.76 24.60 26.16
CA LYS A 119 -10.57 25.45 26.38
C LYS A 119 -10.93 26.92 26.57
N THR A 120 -11.91 27.45 25.82
CA THR A 120 -12.33 28.86 25.93
C THR A 120 -13.11 29.14 27.22
N SER A 121 -13.86 28.17 27.74
CA SER A 121 -14.54 28.28 29.04
C SER A 121 -13.56 28.22 30.23
N LYS A 122 -12.47 27.46 30.11
CA LYS A 122 -11.46 27.32 31.18
C LYS A 122 -10.49 28.52 31.29
N SER A 123 -10.28 29.29 30.21
CA SER A 123 -9.45 30.51 30.25
C SER A 123 -10.16 31.72 30.85
N ASN A 124 -11.50 31.76 30.83
CA ASN A 124 -12.28 32.88 31.38
C ASN A 124 -12.60 32.73 32.88
N GLY A 125 -12.37 31.55 33.47
CA GLY A 125 -12.68 31.27 34.88
C GLY A 125 -11.60 31.67 35.88
N ASN A 126 -10.43 32.18 35.45
CA ASN A 126 -9.28 32.42 36.35
C ASN A 126 -8.79 33.89 36.41
N LYS A 127 -9.64 34.86 36.05
CA LYS A 127 -9.32 36.31 36.10
C LYS A 127 -10.08 37.11 37.18
N GLY A 128 -10.72 36.44 38.14
CA GLY A 128 -11.73 37.06 39.00
C GLY A 128 -11.45 37.16 40.51
N ILE A 129 -10.28 36.76 41.03
CA ILE A 129 -10.07 36.73 42.49
C ILE A 129 -8.68 37.27 42.89
N GLU A 130 -8.29 38.45 42.41
CA GLU A 130 -7.18 39.23 43.01
C GLU A 130 -7.45 40.73 42.83
N LYS A 131 -8.48 41.26 43.48
CA LYS A 131 -8.58 42.70 43.74
C LYS A 131 -9.19 42.92 45.13
N GLY A 132 -8.35 43.40 46.05
CA GLY A 132 -8.80 44.18 47.20
C GLY A 132 -8.73 43.46 48.54
N LEU A 133 -7.53 43.27 49.07
CA LEU A 133 -7.28 43.38 50.51
C LEU A 133 -5.80 43.74 50.70
N PHE A 134 -5.56 44.70 51.61
CA PHE A 134 -4.33 45.44 51.92
C PHE A 134 -4.12 46.74 51.14
#